data_AF-A0A2E0Y2I4-F1
#
_entry.id   AF-A0A2E0Y2I4-F1
#
_cell.length_a   1.000
_cell.length_b   1.000
_cell.length_c   1.000
_cell.angle_alpha   90.00
_cell.angle_beta   90.00
_cell.angle_gamma   90.00
#
_symmetry.space_group_name_H-M   'P 1'
#
loop_
_entity.id
_entity.type
_entity.pdbx_description
1 polymer ?
#
loop_
_entity_poly.entity_id
_entity_poly.type
_entity_poly.pdbx_seq_one_letter_code
_entity_poly.pdbx_strand_id
1 'polypeptide(L)'
;MNTLKSIRKPRQAGRPRRAVALLLVLVTMGTATTLTLGWLASQDNAIPVSRNVARTAQARAVASSGLELAVAIMQTDTPWRTSHDGGLLLENHPIGQGHVDVLITDVATEQPPAAGADTIHVSVTARVENLVQKVEAIASVSSTEETDSSDLSGFAVWVNSGMRLQGRSMIGRWESAPMTSLGRRVFIGTDSVDPRSIDIGPRVTTVDWTLVHDEDASHSLIRNESEMRIRRRSATGTFGPEPTAAVLPSSTGTANRAGSFNPRLEDWEEHPASLRLTTGSTVDLPQDSSIVLDALELENGTTLRITGNTSLTVRNVLEIDNASIMLAPGARLNLICGGEMTLRNAYLGDEQSEAPDARTTPSWYDASRLVIASAETAKTSEPWQIGGSSLVKAVVEAPDARLVIRDDATLAGRLAVDHLRTRHNARILYDHGLDSGSGATKLTAEKMDLRSRINHKLAQRFQRWARDLGIFQEAPATTSPPSSTSRYGIAADADWSSDPSTREVDVDVQLLIHGGDTQTWEDAASTLQASANP
;
A
#
# COMPACT_ATOMS: atom_id res chain seq x y z
N MET A 1 45.26 82.80 -83.80
CA MET A 1 44.29 82.85 -82.68
C MET A 1 43.61 81.48 -82.66
N ASN A 2 44.04 80.45 -81.92
CA ASN A 2 44.33 80.32 -80.48
C ASN A 2 43.30 81.09 -79.64
N THR A 3 42.54 80.53 -78.70
CA THR A 3 42.64 79.33 -77.85
C THR A 3 41.38 79.32 -76.98
N LEU A 4 40.94 78.16 -76.46
CA LEU A 4 40.51 77.93 -75.05
C LEU A 4 39.79 76.55 -74.98
N LYS A 5 40.45 75.48 -74.51
CA LYS A 5 40.68 75.10 -73.10
C LYS A 5 39.47 74.36 -72.50
N SER A 6 39.38 73.07 -72.81
CA SER A 6 38.49 72.10 -72.15
C SER A 6 39.26 71.35 -71.06
N ILE A 7 38.70 71.39 -69.86
CA ILE A 7 39.26 70.90 -68.60
C ILE A 7 39.11 69.37 -68.52
N ARG A 8 40.22 68.65 -68.33
CA ARG A 8 40.23 67.20 -68.06
C ARG A 8 39.70 66.92 -66.64
N LYS A 9 38.67 66.07 -66.52
CA LYS A 9 38.28 65.40 -65.26
C LYS A 9 39.28 64.28 -64.91
N PRO A 10 39.66 64.11 -63.63
CA PRO A 10 40.46 62.97 -63.19
C PRO A 10 39.64 61.67 -63.21
N ARG A 11 40.24 60.60 -63.74
CA ARG A 11 39.74 59.22 -63.67
C ARG A 11 39.70 58.76 -62.21
N GLN A 12 38.52 58.39 -61.71
CA GLN A 12 38.39 57.62 -60.47
C GLN A 12 39.02 56.23 -60.68
N ALA A 13 39.98 55.89 -59.82
CA ALA A 13 40.54 54.56 -59.72
C ALA A 13 39.47 53.61 -59.16
N GLY A 14 38.99 52.69 -60.00
CA GLY A 14 38.07 51.64 -59.56
C GLY A 14 38.82 50.55 -58.79
N ARG A 15 38.39 50.33 -57.52
CA ARG A 15 38.26 49.06 -56.74
C ARG A 15 38.93 49.10 -55.36
N PRO A 16 38.21 48.62 -54.34
CA PRO A 16 38.51 47.28 -53.82
C PRO A 16 37.26 46.40 -53.56
N ARG A 17 36.17 46.56 -54.32
CA ARG A 17 34.95 45.73 -54.13
C ARG A 17 35.14 44.24 -54.46
N ARG A 18 36.18 43.86 -55.21
CA ARG A 18 36.45 42.45 -55.57
C ARG A 18 37.10 41.66 -54.42
N ALA A 19 37.91 42.30 -53.58
CA ALA A 19 38.55 41.62 -52.45
C ALA A 19 37.54 41.29 -51.33
N VAL A 20 36.63 42.21 -51.03
CA VAL A 20 35.56 42.02 -50.03
C VAL A 20 34.58 40.93 -50.48
N ALA A 21 34.21 40.91 -51.76
CA ALA A 21 33.33 39.87 -52.30
C ALA A 21 33.97 38.47 -52.21
N LEU A 22 35.27 38.36 -52.47
CA LEU A 22 35.99 37.09 -52.44
C LEU A 22 36.16 36.56 -51.00
N LEU A 23 36.37 37.47 -50.02
CA LEU A 23 36.44 37.12 -48.60
C LEU A 23 35.08 36.66 -48.07
N LEU A 24 33.98 37.31 -48.46
CA LEU A 24 32.62 36.88 -48.12
C LEU A 24 32.30 35.49 -48.66
N VAL A 25 32.72 35.18 -49.89
CA VAL A 25 32.56 33.84 -50.48
C VAL A 25 33.36 32.79 -49.71
N LEU A 26 34.60 33.09 -49.31
CA LEU A 26 35.42 32.19 -48.50
C LEU A 26 34.80 31.91 -47.13
N VAL A 27 34.27 32.94 -46.47
CA VAL A 27 33.59 32.78 -45.17
C VAL A 27 32.31 31.98 -45.32
N THR A 28 31.48 32.26 -46.33
CA THR A 28 30.24 31.50 -46.57
C THR A 28 30.51 30.06 -46.97
N MET A 29 31.56 29.80 -47.75
CA MET A 29 31.97 28.43 -48.07
C MET A 29 32.50 27.72 -46.82
N GLY A 30 33.30 28.40 -45.98
CA GLY A 30 33.77 27.88 -44.70
C GLY A 30 32.62 27.53 -43.75
N THR A 31 31.65 28.42 -43.56
CA THR A 31 30.48 28.17 -42.69
C THR A 31 29.54 27.11 -43.26
N ALA A 32 29.34 27.08 -44.59
CA ALA A 32 28.54 26.03 -45.22
C ALA A 32 29.18 24.66 -45.00
N THR A 33 30.50 24.56 -45.12
CA THR A 33 31.25 23.30 -44.93
C THR A 33 31.23 22.85 -43.47
N THR A 34 31.42 23.76 -42.51
CA THR A 34 31.34 23.40 -41.07
C THR A 34 29.94 23.01 -40.64
N LEU A 35 28.90 23.68 -41.17
CA LEU A 35 27.50 23.30 -40.92
C LEU A 35 27.16 21.93 -41.53
N THR A 36 27.64 21.62 -42.74
CA THR A 36 27.41 20.30 -43.35
C THR A 36 28.16 19.19 -42.63
N LEU A 37 29.41 19.42 -42.22
CA LEU A 37 30.17 18.48 -41.39
C LEU A 37 29.53 18.26 -40.02
N GLY A 38 29.07 19.34 -39.36
CA GLY A 38 28.36 19.23 -38.09
C GLY A 38 27.02 18.49 -38.21
N TRP A 39 26.29 18.68 -39.32
CA TRP A 39 25.06 17.96 -39.60
C TRP A 39 25.31 16.47 -39.89
N LEU A 40 26.33 16.13 -40.67
CA LEU A 40 26.74 14.73 -40.92
C LEU A 40 27.17 14.03 -39.62
N ALA A 41 28.02 14.68 -38.82
CA ALA A 41 28.45 14.16 -37.52
C ALA A 41 27.26 13.99 -36.55
N SER A 42 26.24 14.85 -36.64
CA SER A 42 25.00 14.72 -35.86
C SER A 42 24.15 13.52 -36.32
N GLN A 43 24.08 13.26 -37.63
CA GLN A 43 23.36 12.09 -38.16
C GLN A 43 24.02 10.76 -37.77
N ASP A 44 25.35 10.70 -37.76
CA ASP A 44 26.09 9.48 -37.37
C ASP A 44 25.81 9.09 -35.91
N ASN A 45 25.62 10.08 -35.03
CA ASN A 45 25.23 9.84 -33.64
C ASN A 45 23.75 9.48 -33.47
N ALA A 46 22.87 9.85 -34.40
CA ALA A 46 21.44 9.58 -34.29
C ALA A 46 21.09 8.10 -34.45
N ILE A 47 21.86 7.32 -35.23
CA ILE A 47 21.58 5.89 -35.47
C ILE A 47 21.86 5.03 -34.22
N PRO A 48 23.01 5.11 -33.54
CA PRO A 48 23.25 4.38 -32.30
C PRO A 48 22.28 4.79 -31.18
N VAL A 49 21.97 6.08 -31.06
CA VAL A 49 21.01 6.58 -30.06
C VAL A 49 19.61 6.02 -30.32
N SER A 50 19.13 6.06 -31.56
CA SER A 50 17.81 5.50 -31.89
C SER A 50 17.73 3.99 -31.67
N ARG A 51 18.81 3.24 -31.94
CA ARG A 51 18.89 1.80 -31.63
C ARG A 51 18.86 1.54 -30.13
N ASN A 52 19.58 2.32 -29.33
CA ASN A 52 19.56 2.18 -27.87
C ASN A 52 18.18 2.52 -27.30
N VAL A 53 17.54 3.59 -27.77
CA VAL A 53 16.16 3.93 -27.39
C VAL A 53 15.19 2.80 -27.74
N ALA A 54 15.30 2.23 -28.94
CA ALA A 54 14.47 1.11 -29.36
C ALA A 54 14.70 -0.14 -28.48
N ARG A 55 15.96 -0.47 -28.16
CA ARG A 55 16.31 -1.60 -27.29
C ARG A 55 15.84 -1.41 -25.85
N THR A 56 15.96 -0.20 -25.29
CA THR A 56 15.43 0.12 -23.97
C THR A 56 13.90 0.03 -23.95
N ALA A 57 13.23 0.55 -24.98
CA ALA A 57 11.78 0.41 -25.12
C ALA A 57 11.36 -1.07 -25.22
N GLN A 58 12.13 -1.88 -25.95
CA GLN A 58 11.91 -3.31 -26.07
C GLN A 58 12.14 -4.06 -24.77
N ALA A 59 13.24 -3.80 -24.05
CA ALA A 59 13.51 -4.39 -22.73
C ALA A 59 12.41 -4.04 -21.72
N ARG A 60 11.89 -2.81 -21.77
CA ARG A 60 10.75 -2.37 -20.96
C ARG A 60 9.44 -3.06 -21.33
N ALA A 61 9.18 -3.25 -22.62
CA ALA A 61 8.03 -4.02 -23.07
C ALA A 61 8.12 -5.47 -22.60
N VAL A 62 9.28 -6.12 -22.74
CA VAL A 62 9.52 -7.49 -22.27
C VAL A 62 9.36 -7.60 -20.75
N ALA A 63 9.89 -6.65 -19.98
CA ALA A 63 9.70 -6.63 -18.52
C ALA A 63 8.24 -6.47 -18.12
N SER A 64 7.51 -5.58 -18.79
CA SER A 64 6.07 -5.39 -18.56
C SER A 64 5.28 -6.64 -18.92
N SER A 65 5.61 -7.32 -20.03
CA SER A 65 4.99 -8.58 -20.42
C SER A 65 5.32 -9.72 -19.45
N GLY A 66 6.53 -9.74 -18.89
CA GLY A 66 6.90 -10.68 -17.83
C GLY A 66 6.08 -10.47 -16.55
N LEU A 67 5.81 -9.21 -16.18
CA LEU A 67 4.92 -8.90 -15.06
C LEU A 67 3.48 -9.33 -15.35
N GLU A 68 2.95 -9.02 -16.54
CA GLU A 68 1.62 -9.46 -16.94
C GLU A 68 1.49 -10.99 -16.96
N LEU A 69 2.52 -11.70 -17.39
CA LEU A 69 2.58 -13.16 -17.35
C LEU A 69 2.60 -13.68 -15.91
N ALA A 70 3.40 -13.09 -15.02
CA ALA A 70 3.44 -13.46 -13.61
C ALA A 70 2.06 -13.31 -12.96
N VAL A 71 1.39 -12.18 -13.21
CA VAL A 71 0.02 -11.91 -12.74
C VAL A 71 -0.96 -12.92 -13.32
N ALA A 72 -0.85 -13.24 -14.61
CA ALA A 72 -1.71 -14.23 -15.24
C ALA A 72 -1.53 -15.61 -14.61
N ILE A 73 -0.29 -16.03 -14.28
CA ILE A 73 -0.03 -17.29 -13.55
C ILE A 73 -0.71 -17.24 -12.18
N MET A 74 -0.60 -16.13 -11.45
CA MET A 74 -1.22 -15.96 -10.13
C MET A 74 -2.76 -15.98 -10.17
N GLN A 75 -3.37 -15.63 -11.31
CA GLN A 75 -4.83 -15.65 -11.54
C GLN A 75 -5.37 -17.06 -11.87
N THR A 76 -4.49 -18.04 -12.09
CA THR A 76 -4.88 -19.44 -12.35
C THR A 76 -4.79 -20.30 -11.09
N ASP A 77 -5.44 -21.46 -11.08
CA ASP A 77 -5.36 -22.46 -10.01
C ASP A 77 -4.01 -23.19 -9.93
N THR A 78 -3.02 -22.76 -10.71
CA THR A 78 -1.66 -23.28 -10.64
C THR A 78 -1.13 -23.09 -9.20
N PRO A 79 -0.49 -24.09 -8.58
CA PRO A 79 0.04 -23.97 -7.22
C PRO A 79 1.31 -23.11 -7.16
N TRP A 80 1.31 -21.92 -7.75
CA TRP A 80 2.45 -21.02 -7.87
C TRP A 80 3.03 -20.60 -6.51
N ARG A 81 2.23 -20.67 -5.42
CA ARG A 81 2.67 -20.40 -4.03
C ARG A 81 3.64 -21.45 -3.49
N THR A 82 3.58 -22.68 -3.98
CA THR A 82 4.41 -23.79 -3.49
C THR A 82 5.27 -24.41 -4.60
N SER A 83 4.93 -24.15 -5.86
CA SER A 83 5.63 -24.61 -7.05
C SER A 83 6.58 -23.52 -7.57
N HIS A 84 7.52 -23.10 -6.73
CA HIS A 84 8.64 -22.21 -7.07
C HIS A 84 9.94 -22.76 -6.48
N ASP A 85 11.08 -22.34 -7.01
CA ASP A 85 12.39 -22.65 -6.43
C ASP A 85 12.95 -21.40 -5.72
N GLY A 86 12.83 -21.36 -4.40
CA GLY A 86 13.30 -20.22 -3.59
C GLY A 86 12.65 -18.89 -3.96
N GLY A 87 11.40 -18.91 -4.43
CA GLY A 87 10.66 -17.74 -4.88
C GLY A 87 10.82 -17.44 -6.37
N LEU A 88 11.61 -18.22 -7.12
CA LEU A 88 11.72 -18.04 -8.57
C LEU A 88 10.55 -18.74 -9.27
N LEU A 89 9.64 -17.94 -9.82
CA LEU A 89 8.46 -18.44 -10.54
C LEU A 89 8.79 -18.78 -12.00
N LEU A 90 9.61 -17.94 -12.64
CA LEU A 90 10.11 -18.14 -14.00
C LEU A 90 11.60 -17.84 -14.03
N GLU A 91 12.36 -18.72 -14.65
CA GLU A 91 13.80 -18.55 -14.88
C GLU A 91 14.08 -18.52 -16.39
N ASN A 92 14.76 -17.47 -16.85
CA ASN A 92 15.20 -17.28 -18.22
C ASN A 92 14.10 -17.61 -19.25
N HIS A 93 12.88 -17.17 -18.98
CA HIS A 93 11.72 -17.52 -19.79
C HIS A 93 11.66 -16.62 -21.04
N PRO A 94 11.58 -17.18 -22.27
CA PRO A 94 11.59 -16.38 -23.48
C PRO A 94 10.27 -15.64 -23.68
N ILE A 95 10.32 -14.30 -23.82
CA ILE A 95 9.17 -13.46 -24.17
C ILE A 95 9.56 -12.51 -25.30
N GLY A 96 8.94 -12.71 -26.47
CA GLY A 96 9.25 -11.93 -27.67
C GLY A 96 10.70 -12.15 -28.13
N GLN A 97 11.55 -11.14 -27.94
CA GLN A 97 12.97 -11.15 -28.31
C GLN A 97 13.90 -11.11 -27.08
N GLY A 98 13.35 -11.23 -25.88
CA GLY A 98 14.10 -11.21 -24.63
C GLY A 98 13.80 -12.41 -23.76
N HIS A 99 14.45 -12.45 -22.60
CA HIS A 99 14.19 -13.41 -21.54
C HIS A 99 13.80 -12.68 -20.27
N VAL A 100 12.97 -13.29 -19.44
CA VAL A 100 12.57 -12.74 -18.14
C VAL A 100 12.85 -13.73 -17.02
N ASP A 101 13.29 -13.20 -15.89
CA ASP A 101 13.25 -13.87 -14.59
C ASP A 101 12.16 -13.23 -13.75
N VAL A 102 11.33 -14.04 -13.11
CA VAL A 102 10.26 -13.57 -12.21
C VAL A 102 10.52 -14.13 -10.82
N LEU A 103 10.86 -13.25 -9.89
CA LEU A 103 11.03 -13.55 -8.48
C LEU A 103 9.79 -13.08 -7.71
N ILE A 104 9.24 -13.94 -6.86
CA ILE A 104 8.13 -13.67 -5.95
C ILE A 104 8.61 -13.80 -4.51
N THR A 105 8.22 -12.84 -3.67
CA THR A 105 8.57 -12.80 -2.23
C THR A 105 7.33 -12.41 -1.44
N ASP A 106 7.05 -13.10 -0.35
CA ASP A 106 6.00 -12.71 0.58
C ASP A 106 6.43 -11.44 1.33
N VAL A 107 5.60 -10.41 1.26
CA VAL A 107 5.93 -9.09 1.84
C VAL A 107 5.86 -9.11 3.37
N ALA A 108 5.06 -10.00 3.97
CA ALA A 108 4.95 -10.09 5.42
C ALA A 108 6.17 -10.75 6.06
N THR A 109 6.70 -11.81 5.42
CA THR A 109 7.80 -12.62 5.96
C THR A 109 9.16 -12.30 5.36
N GLU A 110 9.20 -11.55 4.26
CA GLU A 110 10.39 -11.32 3.42
C GLU A 110 11.03 -12.64 2.91
N GLN A 111 10.25 -13.73 2.89
CA GLN A 111 10.68 -15.06 2.47
C GLN A 111 9.96 -15.49 1.18
N PRO A 112 10.40 -16.58 0.51
CA PRO A 112 9.63 -17.18 -0.58
C PRO A 112 8.20 -17.49 -0.12
N PRO A 113 7.18 -17.27 -0.98
CA PRO A 113 5.80 -17.42 -0.56
C PRO A 113 5.48 -18.85 -0.11
N ALA A 114 4.60 -18.95 0.89
CA ALA A 114 4.01 -20.20 1.35
C ALA A 114 2.54 -20.30 0.89
N ALA A 115 1.89 -21.43 1.14
CA ALA A 115 0.52 -21.71 0.68
C ALA A 115 -0.53 -20.65 1.11
N GLY A 116 -0.31 -19.94 2.22
CA GLY A 116 -1.19 -18.87 2.72
C GLY A 116 -0.66 -17.45 2.48
N ALA A 117 0.26 -17.25 1.54
CA ALA A 117 0.76 -15.92 1.22
C ALA A 117 -0.24 -15.16 0.33
N ASP A 118 -0.72 -14.02 0.83
CA ASP A 118 -1.79 -13.23 0.16
C ASP A 118 -1.28 -11.94 -0.47
N THR A 119 -0.13 -11.44 -0.02
CA THR A 119 0.51 -10.24 -0.57
C THR A 119 1.93 -10.54 -1.01
N ILE A 120 2.17 -10.46 -2.31
CA ILE A 120 3.39 -10.91 -2.97
C ILE A 120 4.09 -9.74 -3.64
N HIS A 121 5.36 -9.55 -3.33
CA HIS A 121 6.25 -8.70 -4.12
C HIS A 121 6.77 -9.48 -5.33
N VAL A 122 6.48 -8.96 -6.51
CA VAL A 122 6.87 -9.52 -7.80
C VAL A 122 7.97 -8.65 -8.39
N SER A 123 9.15 -9.24 -8.57
CA SER A 123 10.30 -8.61 -9.19
C SER A 123 10.61 -9.28 -10.52
N VAL A 124 10.44 -8.55 -11.61
CA VAL A 124 10.68 -9.03 -12.97
C VAL A 124 11.95 -8.40 -13.50
N THR A 125 12.91 -9.26 -13.88
CA THR A 125 14.15 -8.84 -14.53
C THR A 125 14.13 -9.32 -15.97
N ALA A 126 13.99 -8.40 -16.92
CA ALA A 126 14.09 -8.69 -18.34
C ALA A 126 15.51 -8.47 -18.86
N ARG A 127 15.97 -9.38 -19.74
CA ARG A 127 17.22 -9.28 -20.48
C ARG A 127 16.92 -9.28 -21.98
N VAL A 128 17.33 -8.23 -22.68
CA VAL A 128 17.28 -8.13 -24.14
C VAL A 128 18.68 -7.78 -24.63
N GLU A 129 19.34 -8.73 -25.29
CA GLU A 129 20.76 -8.63 -25.65
C GLU A 129 21.62 -8.31 -24.39
N ASN A 130 22.23 -7.13 -24.33
CA ASN A 130 23.08 -6.66 -23.22
C ASN A 130 22.35 -5.67 -22.28
N LEU A 131 21.05 -5.43 -22.48
CA LEU A 131 20.26 -4.53 -21.64
C LEU A 131 19.45 -5.33 -20.63
N VAL A 132 19.53 -4.89 -19.37
CA VAL A 132 18.74 -5.42 -18.26
C VAL A 132 17.74 -4.37 -17.82
N GLN A 133 16.50 -4.78 -17.64
CA GLN A 133 15.41 -3.92 -17.20
C GLN A 133 14.68 -4.57 -16.05
N LYS A 134 14.51 -3.85 -14.95
CA LYS A 134 13.77 -4.32 -13.77
C LYS A 134 12.40 -3.65 -13.69
N VAL A 135 11.38 -4.42 -13.33
CA VAL A 135 10.03 -3.95 -13.00
C VAL A 135 9.60 -4.62 -11.71
N GLU A 136 9.06 -3.83 -10.79
CA GLU A 136 8.61 -4.33 -9.49
C GLU A 136 7.15 -3.96 -9.26
N ALA A 137 6.39 -4.90 -8.72
CA ALA A 137 4.99 -4.70 -8.37
C ALA A 137 4.66 -5.50 -7.12
N ILE A 138 3.59 -5.11 -6.42
CA ILE A 138 3.00 -5.93 -5.37
C ILE A 138 1.63 -6.41 -5.83
N ALA A 139 1.45 -7.73 -5.82
CA ALA A 139 0.22 -8.42 -6.12
C ALA A 139 -0.47 -8.81 -4.81
N SER A 140 -1.74 -8.45 -4.65
CA SER A 140 -2.59 -9.00 -3.59
C SER A 140 -3.57 -9.97 -4.22
N VAL A 141 -3.53 -11.20 -3.73
CA VAL A 141 -4.37 -12.29 -4.22
C VAL A 141 -5.54 -12.41 -3.25
N SER A 142 -6.75 -12.11 -3.72
CA SER A 142 -7.95 -12.31 -2.92
C SER A 142 -8.21 -13.81 -2.79
N SER A 143 -8.48 -14.31 -1.58
CA SER A 143 -9.08 -15.64 -1.47
C SER A 143 -10.47 -15.59 -2.12
N THR A 144 -10.79 -16.60 -2.93
CA THR A 144 -12.10 -16.76 -3.58
C THR A 144 -13.17 -17.26 -2.62
N GLU A 145 -12.86 -17.37 -1.33
CA GLU A 145 -13.85 -17.64 -0.29
C GLU A 145 -14.89 -16.51 -0.30
N GLU A 146 -16.14 -16.90 -0.09
CA GLU A 146 -17.32 -16.02 -0.17
C GLU A 146 -17.01 -14.71 0.58
N THR A 147 -16.91 -13.59 -0.15
CA THR A 147 -16.63 -12.28 0.46
C THR A 147 -17.76 -11.98 1.41
N ASP A 148 -17.51 -12.19 2.70
CA ASP A 148 -18.44 -11.83 3.74
C ASP A 148 -18.50 -10.31 3.79
N SER A 149 -19.66 -9.74 3.47
CA SER A 149 -19.85 -8.28 3.51
C SER A 149 -19.68 -7.71 4.93
N SER A 150 -19.67 -8.57 5.95
CA SER A 150 -19.35 -8.23 7.34
C SER A 150 -17.86 -8.07 7.60
N ASP A 151 -16.99 -8.46 6.66
CA ASP A 151 -15.55 -8.34 6.85
C ASP A 151 -15.08 -6.88 6.66
N LEU A 152 -14.65 -6.32 7.79
CA LEU A 152 -14.07 -4.98 7.88
C LEU A 152 -12.59 -4.93 7.50
N SER A 153 -12.00 -6.05 7.10
CA SER A 153 -10.64 -6.08 6.56
C SER A 153 -10.51 -5.11 5.38
N GLY A 154 -9.48 -4.27 5.44
CA GLY A 154 -9.26 -3.20 4.47
C GLY A 154 -9.69 -1.81 4.93
N PHE A 155 -10.53 -1.68 5.96
CA PHE A 155 -10.78 -0.38 6.60
C PHE A 155 -9.79 -0.12 7.74
N ALA A 156 -9.17 1.06 7.72
CA ALA A 156 -8.39 1.54 8.84
C ALA A 156 -9.29 1.93 10.01
N VAL A 157 -10.40 2.59 9.67
CA VAL A 157 -11.43 3.01 10.60
C VAL A 157 -12.76 2.67 9.98
N TRP A 158 -13.60 1.95 10.71
CA TRP A 158 -15.01 1.76 10.40
C TRP A 158 -15.85 2.36 11.53
N VAL A 159 -16.88 3.13 11.17
CA VAL A 159 -17.81 3.74 12.14
C VAL A 159 -19.26 3.49 11.77
N ASN A 160 -20.06 3.05 12.73
CA ASN A 160 -21.49 2.82 12.51
C ASN A 160 -22.26 4.15 12.41
N SER A 161 -22.32 4.91 13.50
CA SER A 161 -23.14 6.12 13.61
C SER A 161 -22.39 7.42 13.28
N GLY A 162 -21.07 7.48 13.47
CA GLY A 162 -20.32 8.66 13.03
C GLY A 162 -18.89 8.79 13.53
N MET A 163 -18.22 9.81 13.01
CA MET A 163 -16.84 10.13 13.32
C MET A 163 -16.66 11.63 13.48
N ARG A 164 -15.93 12.04 14.51
CA ARG A 164 -15.56 13.43 14.75
C ARG A 164 -14.07 13.59 15.00
N LEU A 165 -13.37 14.21 14.05
CA LEU A 165 -11.93 14.48 14.14
C LEU A 165 -11.70 15.94 14.49
N GLN A 166 -11.01 16.21 15.61
CA GLN A 166 -10.73 17.58 16.08
C GLN A 166 -9.27 17.77 16.47
N GLY A 167 -8.84 19.04 16.59
CA GLY A 167 -7.45 19.35 16.90
C GLY A 167 -6.51 18.99 15.75
N ARG A 168 -5.28 18.60 16.08
CA ARG A 168 -4.25 18.07 15.19
C ARG A 168 -4.31 16.54 15.10
N SER A 169 -5.50 15.97 15.21
CA SER A 169 -5.67 14.51 15.09
C SER A 169 -5.26 14.03 13.71
N MET A 170 -4.84 12.77 13.62
CA MET A 170 -4.40 12.15 12.38
C MET A 170 -4.95 10.74 12.21
N ILE A 171 -5.39 10.43 11.00
CA ILE A 171 -5.56 9.05 10.53
C ILE A 171 -4.61 8.87 9.34
N GLY A 172 -3.71 7.90 9.43
CA GLY A 172 -2.66 7.71 8.45
C GLY A 172 -2.13 6.29 8.41
N ARG A 173 -1.06 6.10 7.65
CA ARG A 173 -0.35 4.82 7.55
C ARG A 173 0.65 4.70 8.68
N TRP A 174 0.87 3.48 9.15
CA TRP A 174 1.92 3.17 10.09
C TRP A 174 3.26 3.09 9.36
N GLU A 175 4.07 4.14 9.39
CA GLU A 175 5.28 4.26 8.55
C GLU A 175 6.27 3.09 8.69
N SER A 176 6.37 2.53 9.89
CA SER A 176 7.23 1.37 10.17
C SER A 176 6.66 0.04 9.68
N ALA A 177 5.37 -0.03 9.33
CA ALA A 177 4.76 -1.26 8.86
C ALA A 177 5.28 -1.67 7.47
N PRO A 178 5.56 -2.97 7.23
CA PRO A 178 6.14 -3.45 5.96
C PRO A 178 5.33 -3.00 4.73
N MET A 179 4.01 -3.00 4.87
CA MET A 179 3.06 -2.68 3.80
C MET A 179 2.87 -1.18 3.57
N THR A 180 3.48 -0.29 4.36
CA THR A 180 3.32 1.17 4.17
C THR A 180 4.06 1.69 2.95
N SER A 181 5.18 1.04 2.58
CA SER A 181 5.95 1.32 1.37
C SER A 181 5.11 1.24 0.09
N LEU A 182 4.01 0.47 0.11
CA LEU A 182 3.04 0.37 -0.98
C LEU A 182 2.38 1.70 -1.31
N GLY A 183 2.31 2.63 -0.36
CA GLY A 183 1.60 3.89 -0.57
C GLY A 183 0.11 3.71 -0.84
N ARG A 184 -0.50 2.59 -0.40
CA ARG A 184 -1.94 2.30 -0.54
C ARG A 184 -2.78 3.38 0.15
N ARG A 185 -3.97 3.65 -0.38
CA ARG A 185 -4.89 4.61 0.24
C ARG A 185 -5.44 4.03 1.54
N VAL A 186 -5.63 4.90 2.52
CA VAL A 186 -6.28 4.53 3.77
C VAL A 186 -7.80 4.58 3.55
N PHE A 187 -8.50 3.49 3.77
CA PHE A 187 -9.96 3.46 3.64
C PHE A 187 -10.61 3.71 5.00
N ILE A 188 -11.66 4.54 5.00
CA ILE A 188 -12.56 4.70 6.13
C ILE A 188 -13.94 4.29 5.67
N GLY A 189 -14.60 3.42 6.43
CA GLY A 189 -15.96 2.97 6.18
C GLY A 189 -16.96 3.64 7.12
N THR A 190 -18.18 3.85 6.65
CA THR A 190 -19.31 4.20 7.52
C THR A 190 -20.64 3.70 6.98
N ASP A 191 -21.49 3.23 7.90
CA ASP A 191 -22.88 2.84 7.61
C ASP A 191 -23.87 3.97 7.90
N SER A 192 -23.38 5.12 8.42
CA SER A 192 -24.25 6.25 8.72
C SER A 192 -24.80 6.88 7.44
N VAL A 193 -26.12 7.00 7.38
CA VAL A 193 -26.83 7.76 6.34
C VAL A 193 -27.11 9.21 6.72
N ASP A 194 -26.94 9.55 8.01
CA ASP A 194 -27.31 10.84 8.55
C ASP A 194 -26.43 12.01 8.07
N PRO A 195 -27.01 13.22 7.93
CA PRO A 195 -26.24 14.41 7.59
C PRO A 195 -25.26 14.78 8.70
N ARG A 196 -24.02 15.13 8.33
CA ARG A 196 -22.94 15.56 9.23
C ARG A 196 -22.46 14.51 10.24
N SER A 197 -22.70 13.23 10.00
CA SER A 197 -22.17 12.16 10.85
C SER A 197 -20.65 12.06 10.80
N ILE A 198 -20.03 12.55 9.72
CA ILE A 198 -18.57 12.67 9.61
C ILE A 198 -18.17 14.14 9.73
N ASP A 199 -17.64 14.56 10.88
CA ASP A 199 -17.21 15.93 11.16
C ASP A 199 -15.68 16.02 11.29
N ILE A 200 -15.04 16.81 10.43
CA ILE A 200 -13.59 16.91 10.31
C ILE A 200 -13.20 18.37 10.50
N GLY A 201 -12.53 18.63 11.62
CA GLY A 201 -12.12 19.97 12.00
C GLY A 201 -10.98 20.55 11.16
N PRO A 202 -10.72 21.85 11.29
CA PRO A 202 -9.83 22.61 10.40
C PRO A 202 -8.33 22.31 10.58
N ARG A 203 -7.94 21.66 11.68
CA ARG A 203 -6.53 21.38 12.01
C ARG A 203 -6.15 19.91 11.86
N VAL A 204 -7.08 19.06 11.41
CA VAL A 204 -6.86 17.62 11.24
C VAL A 204 -5.85 17.40 10.12
N THR A 205 -4.83 16.58 10.40
CA THR A 205 -3.86 16.15 9.40
C THR A 205 -4.28 14.79 8.86
N THR A 206 -4.68 14.73 7.59
CA THR A 206 -5.09 13.48 6.93
C THR A 206 -4.03 13.02 5.95
N VAL A 207 -3.82 11.71 5.87
CA VAL A 207 -3.15 11.08 4.73
C VAL A 207 -4.20 10.84 3.63
N ASP A 208 -3.76 10.43 2.44
CA ASP A 208 -4.60 10.18 1.26
C ASP A 208 -5.67 9.08 1.49
N TRP A 209 -6.75 9.47 2.14
CA TRP A 209 -7.87 8.61 2.54
C TRP A 209 -9.05 8.65 1.56
N THR A 210 -9.78 7.54 1.53
CA THR A 210 -11.05 7.41 0.80
C THR A 210 -12.13 7.02 1.78
N LEU A 211 -13.18 7.85 1.89
CA LEU A 211 -14.38 7.51 2.63
C LEU A 211 -15.27 6.65 1.75
N VAL A 212 -15.58 5.46 2.22
CA VAL A 212 -16.59 4.56 1.69
C VAL A 212 -17.84 4.70 2.54
N HIS A 213 -18.98 4.86 1.88
CA HIS A 213 -20.28 5.00 2.52
C HIS A 213 -21.36 4.28 1.70
N ASP A 214 -22.50 4.01 2.32
CA ASP A 214 -23.68 3.47 1.65
C ASP A 214 -24.19 4.43 0.53
N GLU A 215 -24.82 3.89 -0.51
CA GLU A 215 -25.45 4.65 -1.59
C GLU A 215 -26.59 5.56 -1.10
N ASP A 216 -27.29 5.16 -0.03
CA ASP A 216 -28.38 5.91 0.59
C ASP A 216 -27.89 7.03 1.52
N ALA A 217 -26.57 7.19 1.69
CA ALA A 217 -26.04 8.20 2.59
C ALA A 217 -26.31 9.63 2.11
N SER A 218 -26.60 10.52 3.07
CA SER A 218 -26.87 11.94 2.78
C SER A 218 -25.74 12.58 1.96
N HIS A 219 -26.09 13.38 0.94
CA HIS A 219 -25.11 14.23 0.24
C HIS A 219 -24.33 15.17 1.17
N SER A 220 -24.88 15.43 2.36
CA SER A 220 -24.28 16.24 3.43
C SER A 220 -23.68 15.41 4.58
N LEU A 221 -23.40 14.13 4.36
CA LEU A 221 -22.76 13.22 5.32
C LEU A 221 -21.48 13.82 5.94
N ILE A 222 -20.68 14.52 5.13
CA ILE A 222 -19.37 15.03 5.53
C ILE A 222 -19.39 16.54 5.80
N ARG A 223 -19.19 16.88 7.08
CA ARG A 223 -18.62 18.11 7.67
C ARG A 223 -17.13 18.30 7.43
N ASN A 224 -16.61 18.70 6.27
CA ASN A 224 -15.16 18.91 6.11
C ASN A 224 -14.74 20.38 6.20
N GLU A 225 -14.10 20.76 7.31
CA GLU A 225 -13.50 22.08 7.52
C GLU A 225 -11.98 22.08 7.29
N SER A 226 -11.37 20.92 6.99
CA SER A 226 -9.96 20.85 6.63
C SER A 226 -9.72 21.37 5.21
N GLU A 227 -8.48 21.83 4.94
CA GLU A 227 -8.07 22.26 3.60
C GLU A 227 -7.93 21.10 2.60
N MET A 228 -8.06 19.85 3.06
CA MET A 228 -7.77 18.67 2.26
C MET A 228 -9.00 18.06 1.61
N ARG A 229 -8.79 17.54 0.39
CA ARG A 229 -9.84 16.87 -0.39
C ARG A 229 -9.99 15.43 0.06
N ILE A 230 -11.19 15.08 0.48
CA ILE A 230 -11.58 13.71 0.84
C ILE A 230 -12.17 13.07 -0.41
N ARG A 231 -11.65 11.91 -0.82
CA ARG A 231 -12.31 11.12 -1.86
C ARG A 231 -13.49 10.39 -1.24
N ARG A 232 -14.60 10.40 -1.96
CA ARG A 232 -15.82 9.70 -1.57
C ARG A 232 -16.07 8.58 -2.56
N ARG A 233 -16.50 7.45 -2.04
CA ARG A 233 -16.96 6.31 -2.83
C ARG A 233 -18.24 5.80 -2.18
N SER A 234 -19.30 5.74 -2.96
CA SER A 234 -20.48 5.00 -2.58
C SER A 234 -20.28 3.53 -2.93
N ALA A 235 -20.85 2.63 -2.14
CA ALA A 235 -20.99 1.25 -2.51
C ALA A 235 -22.30 0.69 -1.98
N THR A 236 -22.85 -0.28 -2.69
CA THR A 236 -24.11 -0.93 -2.35
C THR A 236 -23.85 -2.02 -1.31
N GLY A 237 -24.48 -1.93 -0.15
CA GLY A 237 -24.47 -2.97 0.89
C GLY A 237 -24.19 -2.42 2.28
N THR A 238 -24.73 -3.09 3.30
CA THR A 238 -24.32 -2.88 4.71
C THR A 238 -22.92 -3.44 4.89
N PHE A 239 -21.96 -2.56 5.20
CA PHE A 239 -20.56 -2.91 5.38
C PHE A 239 -20.25 -3.30 6.82
N GLY A 240 -21.12 -2.92 7.76
CA GLY A 240 -20.98 -3.28 9.15
C GLY A 240 -21.17 -4.77 9.37
N PRO A 241 -20.34 -5.37 10.23
CA PRO A 241 -20.64 -6.69 10.72
C PRO A 241 -22.00 -6.67 11.40
N GLU A 242 -22.80 -7.72 11.20
CA GLU A 242 -23.90 -7.94 12.14
C GLU A 242 -23.27 -7.92 13.54
N PRO A 243 -23.87 -7.22 14.51
CA PRO A 243 -23.34 -7.11 15.87
C PRO A 243 -23.27 -8.53 16.48
N THR A 244 -22.15 -9.22 16.21
CA THR A 244 -21.90 -10.59 16.64
C THR A 244 -21.19 -10.46 17.95
N ALA A 245 -21.96 -10.10 18.95
CA ALA A 245 -21.39 -9.76 20.22
C ALA A 245 -20.93 -11.02 20.95
N ALA A 246 -19.76 -10.96 21.57
CA ALA A 246 -19.26 -12.09 22.34
C ALA A 246 -20.16 -12.30 23.58
N VAL A 247 -20.72 -13.52 23.71
CA VAL A 247 -21.45 -13.93 24.91
C VAL A 247 -20.47 -13.97 26.08
N LEU A 248 -20.72 -13.16 27.11
CA LEU A 248 -19.87 -13.12 28.29
C LEU A 248 -20.00 -14.44 29.08
N PRO A 249 -18.91 -15.20 29.29
CA PRO A 249 -18.92 -16.32 30.21
C PRO A 249 -19.18 -15.88 31.66
N SER A 250 -19.57 -16.83 32.50
CA SER A 250 -19.65 -16.59 33.95
C SER A 250 -18.25 -16.29 34.49
N SER A 251 -18.14 -15.37 35.46
CA SER A 251 -16.88 -15.10 36.16
C SER A 251 -16.30 -16.41 36.71
N THR A 252 -15.03 -16.66 36.41
CA THR A 252 -14.27 -17.81 36.91
C THR A 252 -13.71 -17.56 38.31
N GLY A 253 -13.69 -16.30 38.76
CA GLY A 253 -13.14 -15.94 40.06
C GLY A 253 -14.06 -16.35 41.22
N THR A 254 -13.51 -17.05 42.20
CA THR A 254 -14.26 -17.61 43.33
C THR A 254 -14.10 -16.80 44.63
N ALA A 255 -13.12 -15.89 44.69
CA ALA A 255 -12.76 -15.18 45.93
C ALA A 255 -13.30 -13.74 45.97
N ASN A 256 -14.25 -13.47 46.88
CA ASN A 256 -14.67 -12.13 47.30
C ASN A 256 -13.62 -11.40 48.19
N ARG A 257 -12.32 -11.69 48.02
CA ARG A 257 -11.27 -11.10 48.87
C ARG A 257 -10.80 -9.77 48.28
N ALA A 258 -11.20 -8.67 48.91
CA ALA A 258 -10.63 -7.33 48.71
C ALA A 258 -9.24 -7.20 49.39
N GLY A 259 -8.29 -8.05 48.97
CA GLY A 259 -6.91 -8.06 49.48
C GLY A 259 -5.91 -8.09 48.33
N SER A 260 -4.66 -7.66 48.59
CA SER A 260 -3.58 -7.66 47.60
C SER A 260 -3.32 -9.08 47.08
N PHE A 261 -3.77 -9.37 45.86
CA PHE A 261 -3.45 -10.60 45.15
C PHE A 261 -1.98 -10.53 44.71
N ASN A 262 -1.17 -11.50 45.12
CA ASN A 262 0.21 -11.62 44.68
C ASN A 262 0.31 -12.85 43.76
N PRO A 263 0.09 -12.68 42.44
CA PRO A 263 -0.02 -13.80 41.51
C PRO A 263 1.29 -14.56 41.43
N ARG A 264 1.33 -15.77 41.98
CA ARG A 264 2.20 -16.83 41.45
C ARG A 264 1.43 -17.58 40.37
N LEU A 265 2.13 -18.22 39.43
CA LEU A 265 1.49 -18.97 38.33
C LEU A 265 0.44 -20.00 38.81
N GLU A 266 0.62 -20.57 40.00
CA GLU A 266 -0.28 -21.55 40.61
C GLU A 266 -1.56 -20.94 41.21
N ASP A 267 -1.59 -19.62 41.46
CA ASP A 267 -2.70 -18.95 42.16
C ASP A 267 -3.84 -18.49 41.22
N TRP A 268 -3.69 -18.68 39.91
CA TRP A 268 -4.69 -18.22 38.92
C TRP A 268 -5.94 -19.10 38.85
N GLU A 269 -5.92 -20.32 39.38
CA GLU A 269 -7.14 -21.15 39.47
C GLU A 269 -8.15 -20.60 40.49
N GLU A 270 -7.69 -19.82 41.47
CA GLU A 270 -8.51 -19.17 42.52
C GLU A 270 -8.40 -17.64 42.49
N HIS A 271 -8.33 -17.05 41.29
CA HIS A 271 -8.19 -15.61 41.14
C HIS A 271 -9.42 -14.85 41.69
N PRO A 272 -9.25 -13.62 42.21
CA PRO A 272 -10.39 -12.79 42.62
C PRO A 272 -11.24 -12.42 41.40
N ALA A 273 -12.51 -12.11 41.63
CA ALA A 273 -13.39 -11.61 40.58
C ALA A 273 -12.92 -10.24 40.05
N SER A 274 -12.37 -9.38 40.91
CA SER A 274 -11.75 -8.10 40.52
C SER A 274 -10.26 -8.12 40.82
N LEU A 275 -9.45 -7.75 39.84
CA LEU A 275 -8.00 -7.69 39.97
C LEU A 275 -7.54 -6.22 39.95
N ARG A 276 -6.89 -5.78 41.02
CA ARG A 276 -6.27 -4.46 41.10
C ARG A 276 -4.79 -4.59 41.41
N LEU A 277 -3.95 -4.07 40.53
CA LEU A 277 -2.49 -4.13 40.64
C LEU A 277 -1.94 -2.71 40.63
N THR A 278 -1.42 -2.25 41.78
CA THR A 278 -1.14 -0.82 42.01
C THR A 278 0.33 -0.44 42.15
N THR A 279 1.27 -1.37 42.10
CA THR A 279 2.68 -1.05 42.34
C THR A 279 3.60 -1.83 41.40
N GLY A 280 4.12 -1.16 40.37
CA GLY A 280 5.37 -1.43 39.63
C GLY A 280 5.75 -2.88 39.31
N SER A 281 4.80 -3.79 39.38
CA SER A 281 5.03 -5.22 39.41
C SER A 281 4.81 -5.77 38.01
N THR A 282 5.62 -6.74 37.63
CA THR A 282 5.38 -7.53 36.44
C THR A 282 4.64 -8.78 36.86
N VAL A 283 3.44 -8.96 36.29
CA VAL A 283 2.57 -10.11 36.54
C VAL A 283 2.46 -10.91 35.26
N ASP A 284 2.79 -12.20 35.33
CA ASP A 284 2.65 -13.11 34.20
C ASP A 284 1.29 -13.80 34.24
N LEU A 285 0.52 -13.70 33.15
CA LEU A 285 -0.65 -14.56 32.97
C LEU A 285 -0.21 -15.98 32.55
N PRO A 286 -0.93 -17.02 33.02
CA PRO A 286 -0.68 -18.39 32.57
C PRO A 286 -0.85 -18.52 31.06
N GLN A 287 0.01 -19.35 30.46
CA GLN A 287 -0.07 -19.66 29.04
C GLN A 287 -1.37 -20.33 28.67
N ASP A 288 -1.92 -19.97 27.51
CA ASP A 288 -3.11 -20.60 26.93
C ASP A 288 -4.34 -20.59 27.85
N SER A 289 -4.46 -19.54 28.68
CA SER A 289 -5.52 -19.38 29.67
C SER A 289 -6.72 -18.57 29.16
N SER A 290 -7.90 -18.88 29.71
CA SER A 290 -9.10 -18.06 29.56
C SER A 290 -9.48 -17.53 30.95
N ILE A 291 -9.35 -16.22 31.14
CA ILE A 291 -9.54 -15.56 32.44
C ILE A 291 -10.72 -14.60 32.33
N VAL A 292 -11.64 -14.69 33.28
CA VAL A 292 -12.85 -13.84 33.31
C VAL A 292 -12.87 -13.05 34.61
N LEU A 293 -12.71 -11.73 34.49
CA LEU A 293 -12.72 -10.77 35.59
C LEU A 293 -13.97 -9.90 35.52
N ASP A 294 -14.49 -9.51 36.68
CA ASP A 294 -15.48 -8.45 36.80
C ASP A 294 -14.82 -7.07 36.59
N ALA A 295 -13.63 -6.83 37.13
CA ALA A 295 -12.86 -5.60 36.91
C ALA A 295 -11.35 -5.86 36.86
N LEU A 296 -10.65 -5.09 36.04
CA LEU A 296 -9.19 -5.08 35.94
C LEU A 296 -8.68 -3.64 36.04
N GLU A 297 -7.94 -3.35 37.09
CA GLU A 297 -7.33 -2.04 37.36
C GLU A 297 -5.80 -2.19 37.44
N LEU A 298 -5.07 -1.58 36.52
CA LEU A 298 -3.61 -1.58 36.47
C LEU A 298 -3.09 -0.15 36.68
N GLU A 299 -2.25 0.05 37.69
CA GLU A 299 -1.72 1.38 38.03
C GLU A 299 -0.21 1.38 38.28
N ASN A 300 0.40 2.57 38.24
CA ASN A 300 1.72 2.90 38.78
C ASN A 300 2.87 1.99 38.28
N GLY A 301 3.04 1.91 36.97
CA GLY A 301 4.12 1.17 36.32
C GLY A 301 3.94 -0.35 36.32
N THR A 302 2.77 -0.84 36.73
CA THR A 302 2.47 -2.27 36.66
C THR A 302 2.50 -2.75 35.21
N THR A 303 3.02 -3.95 35.00
CA THR A 303 3.10 -4.61 33.70
C THR A 303 2.41 -5.96 33.77
N LEU A 304 1.37 -6.18 32.97
CA LEU A 304 0.77 -7.50 32.78
C LEU A 304 1.38 -8.14 31.55
N ARG A 305 2.16 -9.21 31.73
CA ARG A 305 2.83 -9.92 30.64
C ARG A 305 2.02 -11.14 30.22
N ILE A 306 1.76 -11.23 28.93
CA ILE A 306 1.01 -12.30 28.29
C ILE A 306 2.00 -13.24 27.61
N THR A 307 1.90 -14.53 27.94
CA THR A 307 2.66 -15.59 27.28
C THR A 307 1.67 -16.58 26.66
N GLY A 308 1.92 -17.05 25.44
CA GLY A 308 0.98 -17.95 24.73
C GLY A 308 -0.30 -17.26 24.22
N ASN A 309 -1.35 -18.05 23.97
CA ASN A 309 -2.63 -17.56 23.44
C ASN A 309 -3.65 -17.36 24.56
N THR A 310 -3.77 -16.14 25.08
CA THR A 310 -4.65 -15.86 26.22
C THR A 310 -5.95 -15.18 25.77
N SER A 311 -7.06 -15.56 26.39
CA SER A 311 -8.31 -14.78 26.34
C SER A 311 -8.58 -14.16 27.70
N LEU A 312 -8.72 -12.84 27.74
CA LEU A 312 -9.00 -12.09 28.95
C LEU A 312 -10.33 -11.36 28.79
N THR A 313 -11.32 -11.71 29.59
CA THR A 313 -12.63 -11.07 29.58
C THR A 313 -12.78 -10.20 30.80
N VAL A 314 -13.11 -8.91 30.62
CA VAL A 314 -13.35 -7.95 31.70
C VAL A 314 -14.79 -7.46 31.59
N ARG A 315 -15.65 -7.81 32.54
CA ARG A 315 -17.10 -7.60 32.42
C ARG A 315 -17.55 -6.16 32.64
N ASN A 316 -16.98 -5.47 33.64
CA ASN A 316 -17.49 -4.15 34.06
C ASN A 316 -16.49 -3.03 33.82
N VAL A 317 -15.28 -3.09 34.38
CA VAL A 317 -14.33 -1.97 34.35
C VAL A 317 -12.94 -2.46 33.97
N LEU A 318 -12.40 -1.92 32.88
CA LEU A 318 -11.00 -2.02 32.51
C LEU A 318 -10.35 -0.64 32.64
N GLU A 319 -9.51 -0.47 33.66
CA GLU A 319 -8.74 0.77 33.87
C GLU A 319 -7.24 0.47 33.85
N ILE A 320 -6.51 1.20 33.01
CA ILE A 320 -5.05 1.12 32.93
C ILE A 320 -4.51 2.55 32.99
N ASP A 321 -3.89 2.91 34.12
CA ASP A 321 -3.30 4.22 34.35
C ASP A 321 -1.80 4.12 34.63
N ASN A 322 -0.98 4.67 33.73
CA ASN A 322 0.47 4.60 33.79
C ASN A 322 0.97 3.16 33.95
N ALA A 323 0.38 2.23 33.22
CA ALA A 323 0.66 0.79 33.31
C ALA A 323 0.66 0.16 31.90
N SER A 324 1.02 -1.12 31.81
CA SER A 324 1.19 -1.77 30.51
C SER A 324 0.67 -3.21 30.46
N ILE A 325 0.26 -3.63 29.27
CA ILE A 325 0.04 -5.03 28.91
C ILE A 325 1.02 -5.36 27.77
N MET A 326 1.93 -6.30 28.03
CA MET A 326 2.99 -6.67 27.09
C MET A 326 2.80 -8.11 26.60
N LEU A 327 2.90 -8.32 25.29
CA LEU A 327 2.82 -9.65 24.69
C LEU A 327 4.22 -10.16 24.36
N ALA A 328 4.58 -11.31 24.93
CA ALA A 328 5.82 -12.02 24.61
C ALA A 328 5.89 -12.42 23.12
N PRO A 329 7.06 -12.70 22.53
CA PRO A 329 7.16 -13.11 21.13
C PRO A 329 6.24 -14.28 20.79
N GLY A 330 5.42 -14.14 19.75
CA GLY A 330 4.43 -15.15 19.33
C GLY A 330 3.16 -15.25 20.18
N ALA A 331 3.08 -14.58 21.34
CA ALA A 331 1.87 -14.55 22.16
C ALA A 331 0.71 -13.81 21.46
N ARG A 332 -0.52 -14.20 21.75
CA ARG A 332 -1.75 -13.55 21.30
C ARG A 332 -2.65 -13.26 22.48
N LEU A 333 -3.33 -12.12 22.46
CA LEU A 333 -4.30 -11.72 23.46
C LEU A 333 -5.63 -11.37 22.78
N ASN A 334 -6.69 -12.05 23.18
CA ASN A 334 -8.06 -11.64 22.89
C ASN A 334 -8.67 -11.01 24.16
N LEU A 335 -8.77 -9.69 24.17
CA LEU A 335 -9.30 -8.88 25.28
C LEU A 335 -10.76 -8.53 25.01
N ILE A 336 -11.68 -9.09 25.78
CA ILE A 336 -13.12 -8.84 25.65
C ILE A 336 -13.56 -7.88 26.76
N CYS A 337 -14.03 -6.71 26.39
CA CYS A 337 -14.48 -5.66 27.30
C CYS A 337 -16.00 -5.57 27.30
N GLY A 338 -16.62 -5.93 28.43
CA GLY A 338 -18.08 -5.87 28.63
C GLY A 338 -18.62 -4.54 29.14
N GLY A 339 -17.74 -3.63 29.58
CA GLY A 339 -18.13 -2.39 30.22
C GLY A 339 -17.24 -1.19 29.88
N GLU A 340 -16.94 -0.36 30.88
CA GLU A 340 -16.10 0.84 30.70
C GLU A 340 -14.64 0.43 30.45
N MET A 341 -14.01 1.09 29.48
CA MET A 341 -12.57 1.00 29.24
C MET A 341 -11.93 2.38 29.31
N THR A 342 -10.99 2.56 30.22
CA THR A 342 -10.21 3.78 30.38
C THR A 342 -8.72 3.48 30.35
N LEU A 343 -8.04 3.98 29.31
CA LEU A 343 -6.59 3.86 29.12
C LEU A 343 -5.95 5.25 29.24
N ARG A 344 -5.05 5.44 30.22
CA ARG A 344 -4.35 6.70 30.48
C ARG A 344 -2.87 6.43 30.63
N ASN A 345 -2.05 7.04 29.77
CA ASN A 345 -0.60 6.75 29.72
C ASN A 345 -0.32 5.24 29.71
N ALA A 346 -1.16 4.48 29.01
CA ALA A 346 -1.12 3.04 28.97
C ALA A 346 -0.34 2.55 27.75
N TYR A 347 0.37 1.44 27.89
CA TYR A 347 1.03 0.76 26.76
C TYR A 347 0.47 -0.64 26.57
N LEU A 348 -0.09 -0.92 25.40
CA LEU A 348 -0.59 -2.24 25.02
C LEU A 348 0.11 -2.65 23.72
N GLY A 349 0.97 -3.67 23.76
CA GLY A 349 1.78 -4.04 22.60
C GLY A 349 2.83 -5.11 22.87
N ASP A 350 3.97 -5.00 22.19
CA ASP A 350 5.10 -5.93 22.28
C ASP A 350 5.98 -5.73 23.53
N GLU A 351 7.03 -6.54 23.68
CA GLU A 351 7.96 -6.42 24.81
C GLU A 351 8.91 -5.22 24.71
N GLN A 352 9.02 -4.57 23.54
CA GLN A 352 9.99 -3.47 23.36
C GLN A 352 9.60 -2.17 24.06
N SER A 353 8.49 -2.15 24.80
CA SER A 353 8.07 -1.07 25.71
C SER A 353 8.52 0.31 25.25
N GLU A 354 7.84 0.84 24.25
CA GLU A 354 8.20 2.14 23.70
C GLU A 354 7.65 3.23 24.58
N ALA A 355 8.51 4.18 24.98
CA ALA A 355 8.04 5.42 25.55
C ALA A 355 7.23 6.16 24.47
N PRO A 356 5.95 6.45 24.72
CA PRO A 356 5.11 7.15 23.76
C PRO A 356 5.52 8.63 23.73
N ASP A 357 6.43 8.98 22.83
CA ASP A 357 6.65 10.38 22.44
C ASP A 357 5.74 10.68 21.26
N ALA A 358 4.98 11.78 21.34
CA ALA A 358 4.08 12.25 20.30
C ALA A 358 4.75 12.41 18.92
N ARG A 359 6.08 12.49 18.87
CA ARG A 359 6.87 12.72 17.65
C ARG A 359 7.43 11.47 17.00
N THR A 360 7.53 10.34 17.70
CA THR A 360 8.09 9.12 17.13
C THR A 360 6.97 8.28 16.50
N THR A 361 7.27 7.64 15.38
CA THR A 361 6.40 6.60 14.85
C THR A 361 6.70 5.32 15.64
N PRO A 362 5.68 4.63 16.19
CA PRO A 362 5.90 3.40 16.95
C PRO A 362 6.56 2.34 16.08
N SER A 363 7.45 1.51 16.64
CA SER A 363 8.00 0.36 15.92
C SER A 363 6.89 -0.58 15.47
N TRP A 364 7.10 -1.22 14.33
CA TRP A 364 6.12 -2.15 13.81
C TRP A 364 5.94 -3.35 14.73
N TYR A 365 4.68 -3.74 14.86
CA TYR A 365 4.21 -4.90 15.58
C TYR A 365 3.01 -5.43 14.81
N ASP A 366 2.89 -6.74 14.69
CA ASP A 366 1.70 -7.38 14.15
C ASP A 366 0.51 -7.15 15.10
N ALA A 367 -0.28 -6.11 14.81
CA ALA A 367 -1.42 -5.69 15.60
C ALA A 367 -2.53 -6.76 15.68
N SER A 368 -2.57 -7.74 14.76
CA SER A 368 -3.55 -8.84 14.80
C SER A 368 -3.38 -9.74 16.03
N ARG A 369 -2.21 -9.69 16.68
CA ARG A 369 -1.92 -10.45 17.90
C ARG A 369 -2.64 -9.92 19.14
N LEU A 370 -3.10 -8.68 19.12
CA LEU A 370 -3.91 -8.10 20.19
C LEU A 370 -5.25 -7.65 19.62
N VAL A 371 -6.30 -8.39 19.96
CA VAL A 371 -7.68 -8.05 19.59
C VAL A 371 -8.38 -7.51 20.83
N ILE A 372 -9.01 -6.34 20.71
CA ILE A 372 -9.85 -5.74 21.75
C ILE A 372 -11.28 -5.71 21.23
N ALA A 373 -12.15 -6.54 21.79
CA ALA A 373 -13.53 -6.69 21.36
C ALA A 373 -14.53 -6.18 22.41
N SER A 374 -15.67 -5.62 21.98
CA SER A 374 -16.77 -5.32 22.90
C SER A 374 -17.68 -6.54 23.10
N ALA A 375 -18.23 -6.72 24.30
CA ALA A 375 -19.26 -7.73 24.56
C ALA A 375 -20.69 -7.20 24.34
N GLU A 376 -21.68 -8.10 24.22
CA GLU A 376 -23.08 -7.76 23.87
C GLU A 376 -23.78 -6.81 24.84
N THR A 377 -23.41 -6.92 26.11
CA THR A 377 -23.92 -6.08 27.18
C THR A 377 -23.22 -4.73 27.29
N ALA A 378 -22.21 -4.47 26.46
CA ALA A 378 -21.37 -3.27 26.52
C ALA A 378 -22.02 -2.02 25.91
N LYS A 379 -23.35 -1.96 25.80
CA LYS A 379 -24.08 -0.68 25.65
C LYS A 379 -23.97 0.11 26.96
N THR A 380 -22.76 0.48 27.32
CA THR A 380 -22.46 1.38 28.40
C THR A 380 -22.88 2.79 27.98
N SER A 381 -23.43 3.55 28.92
CA SER A 381 -23.67 4.98 28.70
C SER A 381 -22.37 5.75 28.49
N GLU A 382 -21.26 5.21 29.01
CA GLU A 382 -19.96 5.85 28.97
C GLU A 382 -19.12 5.36 27.78
N PRO A 383 -18.46 6.29 27.07
CA PRO A 383 -17.57 5.93 25.97
C PRO A 383 -16.27 5.33 26.51
N TRP A 384 -15.70 4.39 25.77
CA TRP A 384 -14.31 3.97 25.93
C TRP A 384 -13.38 5.16 25.72
N GLN A 385 -12.32 5.26 26.52
CA GLN A 385 -11.40 6.39 26.51
C GLN A 385 -9.96 5.93 26.38
N ILE A 386 -9.23 6.51 25.43
CA ILE A 386 -7.78 6.38 25.29
C ILE A 386 -7.20 7.79 25.32
N GLY A 387 -6.37 8.09 26.33
CA GLY A 387 -5.86 9.44 26.56
C GLY A 387 -4.46 9.50 27.15
N GLY A 388 -4.02 10.70 27.50
CA GLY A 388 -2.64 10.95 27.89
C GLY A 388 -1.67 10.64 26.75
N SER A 389 -0.58 9.96 27.08
CA SER A 389 0.40 9.47 26.10
C SER A 389 0.18 7.98 25.82
N SER A 390 -1.05 7.46 25.77
CA SER A 390 -1.24 6.01 25.58
C SER A 390 -0.80 5.54 24.19
N LEU A 391 -0.18 4.35 24.09
CA LEU A 391 0.14 3.68 22.83
C LEU A 391 -0.51 2.29 22.83
N VAL A 392 -1.41 2.05 21.87
CA VAL A 392 -2.15 0.79 21.73
C VAL A 392 -1.85 0.21 20.34
N LYS A 393 -1.17 -0.93 20.28
CA LYS A 393 -0.88 -1.67 19.04
C LYS A 393 -1.86 -2.84 18.92
N ALA A 394 -3.03 -2.63 18.33
CA ALA A 394 -4.14 -3.59 18.39
C ALA A 394 -5.12 -3.49 17.21
N VAL A 395 -5.88 -4.56 17.03
CA VAL A 395 -7.16 -4.59 16.31
C VAL A 395 -8.28 -4.31 17.31
N VAL A 396 -9.05 -3.23 17.13
CA VAL A 396 -10.19 -2.90 18.00
C VAL A 396 -11.50 -3.14 17.25
N GLU A 397 -12.32 -4.03 17.77
CA GLU A 397 -13.60 -4.49 17.20
C GLU A 397 -14.72 -4.29 18.20
N ALA A 398 -15.26 -3.08 18.23
CA ALA A 398 -16.27 -2.68 19.20
C ALA A 398 -17.44 -1.95 18.54
N PRO A 399 -18.18 -2.59 17.61
CA PRO A 399 -19.17 -1.94 16.75
C PRO A 399 -20.32 -1.27 17.51
N ASP A 400 -20.56 -1.65 18.76
CA ASP A 400 -21.57 -1.05 19.64
C ASP A 400 -20.99 0.01 20.61
N ALA A 401 -19.66 0.12 20.72
CA ALA A 401 -19.00 1.00 21.66
C ALA A 401 -18.70 2.37 21.06
N ARG A 402 -18.83 3.41 21.87
CA ARG A 402 -18.35 4.75 21.53
C ARG A 402 -16.92 4.91 22.01
N LEU A 403 -16.01 5.36 21.16
CA LEU A 403 -14.59 5.53 21.48
C LEU A 403 -14.15 6.98 21.40
N VAL A 404 -13.44 7.45 22.43
CA VAL A 404 -12.79 8.75 22.48
C VAL A 404 -11.28 8.57 22.58
N ILE A 405 -10.54 9.05 21.58
CA ILE A 405 -9.08 9.13 21.60
C ILE A 405 -8.68 10.60 21.75
N ARG A 406 -7.83 10.92 22.73
CA ARG A 406 -7.47 12.32 23.04
C ARG A 406 -5.99 12.47 23.41
N ASP A 407 -5.60 13.72 23.55
CA ASP A 407 -4.27 14.15 23.99
C ASP A 407 -3.21 13.72 22.98
N ASP A 408 -2.20 12.95 23.37
CA ASP A 408 -1.13 12.45 22.49
C ASP A 408 -1.27 10.93 22.25
N ALA A 409 -2.46 10.36 22.52
CA ALA A 409 -2.69 8.94 22.39
C ALA A 409 -2.60 8.46 20.94
N THR A 410 -1.95 7.30 20.74
CA THR A 410 -1.74 6.66 19.44
C THR A 410 -2.33 5.26 19.45
N LEU A 411 -3.17 4.96 18.47
CA LEU A 411 -3.65 3.62 18.15
C LEU A 411 -3.00 3.18 16.84
N ALA A 412 -2.24 2.08 16.87
CA ALA A 412 -1.56 1.51 15.72
C ALA A 412 -2.17 0.13 15.40
N GLY A 413 -2.83 0.01 14.25
CA GLY A 413 -3.63 -1.15 13.85
C GLY A 413 -4.93 -0.73 13.16
N ARG A 414 -6.05 -1.40 13.45
CA ARG A 414 -7.36 -1.10 12.86
C ARG A 414 -8.42 -0.86 13.93
N LEU A 415 -9.47 -0.14 13.56
CA LEU A 415 -10.52 0.27 14.49
C LEU A 415 -11.92 0.15 13.85
N ALA A 416 -12.83 -0.53 14.53
CA ALA A 416 -14.25 -0.60 14.20
C ALA A 416 -15.09 -0.25 15.43
N VAL A 417 -15.88 0.83 15.38
CA VAL A 417 -16.66 1.34 16.54
C VAL A 417 -18.02 1.90 16.14
N ASP A 418 -18.93 2.09 17.11
CA ASP A 418 -20.19 2.81 16.84
C ASP A 418 -19.90 4.28 16.47
N HIS A 419 -19.20 4.97 17.36
CA HIS A 419 -18.87 6.38 17.20
C HIS A 419 -17.43 6.65 17.58
N LEU A 420 -16.67 7.29 16.68
CA LEU A 420 -15.29 7.68 16.94
C LEU A 420 -15.19 9.19 17.18
N ARG A 421 -14.54 9.58 18.28
CA ARG A 421 -14.13 10.97 18.49
C ARG A 421 -12.64 11.08 18.77
N THR A 422 -11.93 11.86 17.96
CA THR A 422 -10.52 12.18 18.21
C THR A 422 -10.34 13.65 18.58
N ARG A 423 -9.42 13.95 19.50
CA ARG A 423 -9.10 15.33 19.94
C ARG A 423 -7.60 15.52 20.13
N HIS A 424 -7.19 16.79 20.23
CA HIS A 424 -5.81 17.20 20.46
C HIS A 424 -4.87 16.65 19.37
N ASN A 425 -3.87 15.84 19.71
CA ASN A 425 -2.89 15.27 18.78
C ASN A 425 -3.08 13.75 18.62
N ALA A 426 -4.28 13.22 18.87
CA ALA A 426 -4.56 11.79 18.76
C ALA A 426 -4.25 11.23 17.36
N ARG A 427 -3.63 10.05 17.29
CA ARG A 427 -3.20 9.41 16.04
C ARG A 427 -3.80 8.01 15.89
N ILE A 428 -4.27 7.69 14.70
CA ILE A 428 -4.63 6.34 14.27
C ILE A 428 -3.72 5.99 13.10
N LEU A 429 -2.92 4.93 13.25
CA LEU A 429 -1.91 4.49 12.29
C LEU A 429 -2.27 3.11 11.78
N TYR A 430 -2.65 3.02 10.51
CA TYR A 430 -3.10 1.79 9.89
C TYR A 430 -1.95 0.97 9.33
N ASP A 431 -1.99 -0.35 9.58
CA ASP A 431 -1.17 -1.33 8.87
C ASP A 431 -2.01 -1.99 7.76
N HIS A 432 -1.55 -1.83 6.52
CA HIS A 432 -2.17 -2.47 5.36
C HIS A 432 -2.04 -4.00 5.38
N GLY A 433 -1.16 -4.58 6.21
CA GLY A 433 -1.08 -6.02 6.43
C GLY A 433 -2.31 -6.61 7.14
N LEU A 434 -3.16 -5.77 7.76
CA LEU A 434 -4.43 -6.19 8.37
C LEU A 434 -5.57 -6.34 7.35
N ASP A 435 -5.32 -6.04 6.09
CA ASP A 435 -6.24 -6.27 4.98
C ASP A 435 -6.08 -7.71 4.50
N SER A 436 -6.95 -8.61 4.98
CA SER A 436 -7.01 -10.01 4.50
C SER A 436 -7.53 -10.10 3.06
N GLY A 437 -7.95 -8.98 2.48
CA GLY A 437 -8.32 -8.92 1.08
C GLY A 437 -9.65 -9.60 0.76
N SER A 438 -10.48 -9.85 1.77
CA SER A 438 -11.86 -10.37 1.66
C SER A 438 -12.91 -9.29 1.93
N GLY A 439 -12.52 -8.15 2.51
CA GLY A 439 -13.46 -7.13 2.99
C GLY A 439 -14.00 -6.16 1.93
N ALA A 440 -14.95 -5.35 2.37
CA ALA A 440 -15.79 -4.54 1.49
C ALA A 440 -15.07 -3.47 0.67
N THR A 441 -13.82 -3.11 1.02
CA THR A 441 -12.99 -2.23 0.18
C THR A 441 -12.76 -2.80 -1.21
N LYS A 442 -12.84 -4.13 -1.39
CA LYS A 442 -12.82 -4.82 -2.68
C LYS A 442 -14.20 -4.98 -3.32
N LEU A 443 -15.31 -5.07 -2.58
CA LEU A 443 -16.69 -5.04 -3.13
C LEU A 443 -16.98 -3.70 -3.83
N THR A 444 -16.77 -2.63 -3.06
CA THR A 444 -15.76 -1.63 -3.34
C THR A 444 -15.30 -1.43 -4.77
N ALA A 445 -14.14 -2.03 -5.05
CA ALA A 445 -13.49 -2.10 -6.34
C ALA A 445 -14.48 -2.69 -7.34
N GLU A 446 -15.29 -1.77 -7.89
CA GLU A 446 -16.12 -1.94 -9.08
C GLU A 446 -15.53 -3.09 -9.88
N LYS A 447 -16.28 -4.18 -10.05
CA LYS A 447 -16.06 -5.22 -11.08
C LYS A 447 -16.11 -4.53 -12.45
N MET A 448 -15.27 -3.53 -12.66
CA MET A 448 -14.92 -2.94 -13.92
C MET A 448 -14.04 -3.98 -14.55
N ASP A 449 -14.72 -4.89 -15.26
CA ASP A 449 -14.14 -5.86 -16.17
C ASP A 449 -12.84 -5.28 -16.76
N LEU A 450 -11.72 -5.94 -16.46
CA LEU A 450 -10.40 -5.54 -16.90
C LEU A 450 -10.39 -5.36 -18.43
N ARG A 451 -11.21 -6.13 -19.15
CA ARG A 451 -11.44 -5.95 -20.60
C ARG A 451 -12.11 -4.62 -20.91
N SER A 452 -13.00 -4.10 -20.09
CA SER A 452 -13.62 -2.78 -20.27
C SER A 452 -12.61 -1.64 -20.08
N ARG A 453 -11.73 -1.70 -19.06
CA ARG A 453 -10.66 -0.70 -18.85
C ARG A 453 -9.60 -0.77 -19.96
N ILE A 454 -9.18 -1.98 -20.32
CA ILE A 454 -8.19 -2.23 -21.37
C ILE A 454 -8.78 -1.88 -22.73
N ASN A 455 -10.00 -2.33 -23.06
CA ASN A 455 -10.65 -1.96 -24.32
C ASN A 455 -10.95 -0.47 -24.38
N HIS A 456 -11.33 0.21 -23.30
CA HIS A 456 -11.60 1.65 -23.39
C HIS A 456 -10.30 2.46 -23.55
N LYS A 457 -9.22 2.10 -22.84
CA LYS A 457 -7.91 2.80 -22.97
C LYS A 457 -7.13 2.39 -24.23
N LEU A 458 -7.13 1.11 -24.60
CA LEU A 458 -6.54 0.63 -25.85
C LEU A 458 -7.37 1.06 -27.04
N ALA A 459 -8.71 0.98 -27.04
CA ALA A 459 -9.49 1.49 -28.16
C ALA A 459 -9.31 3.00 -28.33
N GLN A 460 -9.26 3.80 -27.25
CA GLN A 460 -9.00 5.23 -27.40
C GLN A 460 -7.58 5.56 -27.87
N ARG A 461 -6.55 4.82 -27.42
CA ARG A 461 -5.16 5.02 -27.86
C ARG A 461 -4.91 4.47 -29.26
N PHE A 462 -5.45 3.29 -29.56
CA PHE A 462 -5.35 2.63 -30.85
C PHE A 462 -6.19 3.34 -31.91
N GLN A 463 -7.38 3.87 -31.59
CA GLN A 463 -8.16 4.70 -32.52
C GLN A 463 -7.58 6.10 -32.73
N ARG A 464 -6.72 6.61 -31.83
CA ARG A 464 -5.91 7.81 -32.12
C ARG A 464 -4.73 7.44 -32.99
N TRP A 465 -3.95 6.44 -32.58
CA TRP A 465 -2.77 5.96 -33.30
C TRP A 465 -3.07 5.48 -34.73
N ALA A 466 -4.13 4.69 -34.93
CA ALA A 466 -4.56 4.19 -36.24
C ALA A 466 -5.12 5.31 -37.14
N ARG A 467 -5.69 6.36 -36.55
CA ARG A 467 -6.20 7.54 -37.27
C ARG A 467 -5.08 8.49 -37.66
N ASP A 468 -4.05 8.59 -36.84
CA ASP A 468 -2.82 9.35 -37.12
C ASP A 468 -1.94 8.67 -38.18
N LEU A 469 -2.06 7.35 -38.36
CA LEU A 469 -1.27 6.58 -39.34
C LEU A 469 -2.04 6.20 -40.63
N GLY A 470 -3.35 6.46 -40.72
CA GLY A 470 -4.16 6.15 -41.91
C GLY A 470 -4.29 4.64 -42.21
N ILE A 471 -4.10 3.78 -41.20
CA ILE A 471 -4.03 2.32 -41.36
C ILE A 471 -5.44 1.72 -41.22
N PHE A 472 -6.22 1.80 -42.29
CA PHE A 472 -7.22 0.77 -42.57
C PHE A 472 -7.03 0.29 -44.01
N GLN A 473 -6.16 -0.71 -44.15
CA GLN A 473 -6.24 -1.70 -45.23
C GLN A 473 -6.34 -3.07 -44.55
N GLU A 474 -7.32 -3.86 -44.99
CA GLU A 474 -7.61 -5.22 -44.52
C GLU A 474 -6.36 -6.09 -44.54
N ALA A 475 -6.10 -6.82 -43.46
CA ALA A 475 -5.08 -7.86 -43.41
C ALA A 475 -5.69 -9.23 -43.79
N PRO A 476 -5.02 -10.03 -44.63
CA PRO A 476 -5.45 -11.40 -44.94
C PRO A 476 -5.04 -12.38 -43.83
N ALA A 477 -5.71 -13.54 -43.82
CA ALA A 477 -5.54 -14.62 -42.84
C ALA A 477 -4.12 -15.21 -42.81
N THR A 478 -3.59 -15.46 -41.62
CA THR A 478 -2.31 -16.16 -41.40
C THR A 478 -2.52 -17.56 -40.83
N THR A 479 -1.80 -18.51 -41.42
CA THR A 479 -1.64 -19.92 -41.03
C THR A 479 -0.66 -20.10 -39.87
N SER A 480 -0.95 -21.04 -38.97
CA SER A 480 -0.21 -21.35 -37.73
C SER A 480 1.16 -22.03 -37.95
N PRO A 481 2.18 -21.76 -37.11
CA PRO A 481 3.42 -22.54 -37.03
C PRO A 481 3.41 -23.57 -35.87
N PRO A 482 4.34 -24.56 -35.86
CA PRO A 482 4.34 -25.68 -34.92
C PRO A 482 4.98 -25.39 -33.55
N SER A 483 4.51 -26.12 -32.54
CA SER A 483 4.81 -26.08 -31.10
C SER A 483 6.26 -26.45 -30.73
N SER A 484 6.86 -25.72 -29.78
CA SER A 484 8.10 -26.09 -29.08
C SER A 484 7.83 -26.42 -27.60
N THR A 485 8.44 -27.48 -27.09
CA THR A 485 8.26 -27.98 -25.71
C THR A 485 9.35 -27.45 -24.77
N SER A 486 8.93 -26.89 -23.62
CA SER A 486 9.77 -26.47 -22.50
C SER A 486 10.25 -27.67 -21.66
N ARG A 487 11.46 -27.56 -21.07
CA ARG A 487 12.14 -28.62 -20.31
C ARG A 487 11.68 -28.77 -18.85
N TYR A 488 10.72 -27.95 -18.40
CA TYR A 488 10.21 -27.94 -17.02
C TYR A 488 8.82 -28.57 -16.85
N GLY A 489 8.35 -29.36 -17.82
CA GLY A 489 7.08 -30.09 -17.69
C GLY A 489 5.82 -29.23 -17.78
N ILE A 490 5.95 -27.90 -17.90
CA ILE A 490 4.89 -27.03 -18.40
C ILE A 490 4.95 -27.12 -19.93
N ALA A 491 4.31 -28.14 -20.50
CA ALA A 491 3.99 -28.10 -21.91
C ALA A 491 3.13 -26.85 -22.13
N ALA A 492 3.49 -25.99 -23.08
CA ALA A 492 2.52 -25.12 -23.71
C ALA A 492 1.58 -26.04 -24.51
N ASP A 493 0.70 -26.74 -23.81
CA ASP A 493 -0.30 -27.59 -24.42
C ASP A 493 -1.14 -26.73 -25.35
N ALA A 494 -1.52 -27.31 -26.48
CA ALA A 494 -2.38 -26.68 -27.48
C ALA A 494 -3.69 -26.11 -26.89
N ASP A 495 -4.05 -26.56 -25.69
CA ASP A 495 -5.20 -26.13 -24.90
C ASP A 495 -5.16 -24.65 -24.49
N TRP A 496 -3.98 -24.02 -24.35
CA TRP A 496 -3.91 -22.58 -24.03
C TRP A 496 -4.48 -21.68 -25.15
N SER A 497 -4.56 -22.20 -26.38
CA SER A 497 -5.10 -21.47 -27.53
C SER A 497 -6.60 -21.71 -27.77
N SER A 498 -7.15 -22.83 -27.28
CA SER A 498 -8.53 -23.24 -27.54
C SER A 498 -9.48 -22.99 -26.37
N ASP A 499 -8.96 -22.87 -25.14
CA ASP A 499 -9.75 -22.47 -23.98
C ASP A 499 -8.92 -21.51 -23.10
N PRO A 500 -9.16 -20.19 -23.12
CA PRO A 500 -8.43 -19.26 -22.27
C PRO A 500 -8.71 -19.63 -20.82
N SER A 501 -7.71 -20.20 -20.14
CA SER A 501 -7.79 -20.69 -18.76
C SER A 501 -8.66 -19.77 -17.90
N THR A 502 -9.65 -20.35 -17.22
CA THR A 502 -10.52 -19.63 -16.30
C THR A 502 -9.64 -18.89 -15.29
N ARG A 503 -9.77 -17.55 -15.26
CA ARG A 503 -9.08 -16.69 -14.30
C ARG A 503 -9.95 -16.61 -13.07
N GLU A 504 -9.90 -17.65 -12.25
CA GLU A 504 -10.82 -17.83 -11.13
C GLU A 504 -10.42 -16.96 -9.93
N VAL A 505 -9.15 -16.56 -9.86
CA VAL A 505 -8.60 -15.80 -8.73
C VAL A 505 -8.43 -14.33 -9.10
N ASP A 506 -8.98 -13.44 -8.28
CA ASP A 506 -8.79 -12.00 -8.43
C ASP A 506 -7.44 -11.55 -7.84
N VAL A 507 -6.66 -10.85 -8.65
CA VAL A 507 -5.31 -10.39 -8.29
C VAL A 507 -5.22 -8.90 -8.57
N ASP A 508 -5.13 -8.09 -7.51
CA ASP A 508 -4.88 -6.65 -7.60
C ASP A 508 -3.38 -6.39 -7.63
N VAL A 509 -2.91 -5.58 -8.58
CA VAL A 509 -1.49 -5.37 -8.85
C VAL A 509 -1.16 -3.90 -8.80
N GLN A 510 -0.26 -3.54 -7.89
CA GLN A 510 0.24 -2.20 -7.74
C GLN A 510 1.71 -2.12 -8.18
N LEU A 511 1.96 -1.36 -9.26
CA LEU A 511 3.30 -1.13 -9.79
C LEU A 511 4.11 -0.21 -8.85
N LEU A 512 5.28 -0.67 -8.39
CA LEU A 512 6.17 0.08 -7.49
C LEU A 512 7.24 0.85 -8.24
N ILE A 513 8.00 0.15 -9.10
CA ILE A 513 9.11 0.72 -9.86
C ILE A 513 8.93 0.37 -11.33
N HIS A 514 9.07 1.40 -12.16
CA HIS A 514 9.01 1.28 -13.60
C HIS A 514 10.07 2.19 -14.23
N GLY A 515 11.32 1.75 -14.18
CA GLY A 515 12.48 2.51 -14.65
C GLY A 515 13.68 1.61 -14.85
N GLY A 516 14.52 1.92 -15.85
CA GLY A 516 15.77 1.21 -16.10
C GLY A 516 16.81 1.60 -15.06
N ASP A 517 17.80 0.74 -14.85
CA ASP A 517 18.97 1.05 -14.05
C ASP A 517 19.73 2.20 -14.73
N THR A 518 19.53 3.41 -14.20
CA THR A 518 20.16 4.62 -14.74
C THR A 518 21.66 4.62 -14.51
N GLN A 519 22.15 3.84 -13.55
CA GLN A 519 23.55 3.79 -13.19
C GLN A 519 24.35 2.98 -14.22
N THR A 520 23.84 1.81 -14.64
CA THR A 520 24.42 1.08 -15.77
C THR A 520 24.28 1.84 -17.10
N TRP A 521 23.23 2.65 -17.26
CA TRP A 521 23.13 3.56 -18.41
C TRP A 521 24.17 4.68 -18.38
N GLU A 522 24.41 5.31 -17.23
CA GLU A 522 25.43 6.35 -17.04
C GLU A 522 26.84 5.78 -17.24
N ASP A 523 27.11 4.56 -16.75
CA ASP A 523 28.37 3.86 -16.95
C ASP A 523 28.60 3.52 -18.43
N ALA A 524 27.59 3.03 -19.14
CA ALA A 524 27.66 2.77 -20.58
C ALA A 524 27.83 4.06 -21.40
N ALA A 525 27.16 5.15 -21.01
CA ALA A 525 27.30 6.45 -21.65
C ALA A 525 28.71 7.04 -21.43
N SER A 526 29.27 6.91 -20.23
CA SER A 526 30.61 7.42 -19.90
C SER A 526 31.72 6.63 -20.62
N THR A 527 31.58 5.31 -20.78
CA THR A 527 32.51 4.49 -21.58
C THR A 527 32.45 4.85 -23.07
N LEU A 528 31.26 5.09 -23.62
CA LEU A 528 31.10 5.56 -24.99
C LEU A 528 31.74 6.93 -25.20
N GLN A 529 31.59 7.85 -24.25
CA GLN A 529 32.18 9.19 -24.30
C GLN A 529 33.72 9.17 -24.20
N ALA A 530 34.29 8.24 -23.41
CA ALA A 530 35.73 8.02 -23.32
C ALA A 530 36.33 7.44 -24.62
N SER A 531 35.55 6.65 -25.38
CA SER A 531 35.99 6.07 -26.66
C SER A 531 35.90 7.04 -27.86
N ALA A 532 35.12 8.11 -27.73
CA ALA A 532 34.85 9.07 -28.80
C ALA A 532 35.80 10.29 -28.83
N ASN A 533 36.63 10.46 -27.79
CA ASN A 533 37.71 11.46 -27.74
C ASN A 533 39.07 10.73 -27.79
N PRO A 534 39.66 10.50 -28.97
CA PRO A 534 41.05 10.05 -29.09
C PRO A 534 42.07 11.11 -28.65
#